data_AF-F7ZG86-F1
#
_entry.id   AF-F7ZG86-F1
#
_cell.length_a   1.000
_cell.length_b   1.000
_cell.length_c   1.000
_cell.angle_alpha   90.00
_cell.angle_beta   90.00
_cell.angle_gamma   90.00
#
_symmetry.space_group_name_H-M   'P 1'
#
loop_
_entity.id
_entity.type
_entity.pdbx_description
1 polymer ?
#
loop_
_entity_poly.entity_id
_entity_poly.type
_entity_poly.pdbx_seq_one_letter_code
_entity_poly.pdbx_strand_id
1 'polypeptide(L)'
;MPDEFLDRVFQGTDDQQRYRKRQLEHVSHRRSVLDDIEIERLIAWGQAQPDPQVWQVLANGLSVFTPSGDSDRVRLADGCIQFLEASPNPVDVLNGYAEQITPNGWSGSRADIMKRNTDALRVLLEHENQAIHEAARQVIAQARTWETHERAREKEADEAKERSFE
;
A
#
# COMPACT_ATOMS: atom_id res chain seq x y z
N MET A 1 -1.99 -22.02 11.69
CA MET A 1 -2.44 -20.99 12.63
C MET A 1 -1.93 -19.64 12.13
N PRO A 2 -2.80 -18.65 11.89
CA PRO A 2 -2.39 -17.34 11.37
C PRO A 2 -1.36 -16.64 12.27
N ASP A 3 -1.55 -16.70 13.60
CA ASP A 3 -0.68 -15.99 14.55
C ASP A 3 0.74 -16.57 14.56
N GLU A 4 0.89 -17.90 14.55
CA GLU A 4 2.22 -18.53 14.45
C GLU A 4 2.95 -18.16 13.15
N PHE A 5 2.20 -17.99 12.06
CA PHE A 5 2.76 -17.51 10.79
C PHE A 5 3.27 -16.07 10.94
N LEU A 6 2.46 -15.18 11.53
CA LEU A 6 2.84 -13.79 11.78
C LEU A 6 4.05 -13.72 12.71
N ASP A 7 4.03 -14.43 13.84
CA ASP A 7 5.17 -14.54 14.76
C ASP A 7 6.44 -14.97 14.02
N ARG A 8 6.32 -15.96 13.11
CA ARG A 8 7.45 -16.44 12.33
C ARG A 8 8.00 -15.38 11.36
N VAL A 9 7.19 -14.46 10.85
CA VAL A 9 7.66 -13.35 10.00
C VAL A 9 8.61 -12.43 10.78
N PHE A 10 8.30 -12.15 12.04
CA PHE A 10 9.03 -11.18 12.87
C PHE A 10 10.07 -11.80 13.81
N GLN A 11 10.20 -13.14 13.85
CA GLN A 11 11.22 -13.84 14.63
C GLN A 11 12.44 -14.30 13.82
N GLY A 12 13.56 -14.47 14.51
CA GLY A 12 14.82 -14.97 13.94
C GLY A 12 15.80 -13.83 13.64
N THR A 13 16.81 -14.12 12.82
CA THR A 13 17.84 -13.13 12.46
C THR A 13 17.28 -12.04 11.55
N ASP A 14 17.91 -10.88 11.52
CA ASP A 14 17.50 -9.76 10.65
C ASP A 14 17.39 -10.16 9.18
N ASP A 15 18.29 -11.02 8.70
CA ASP A 15 18.25 -11.56 7.34
C ASP A 15 17.02 -12.43 7.08
N GLN A 16 16.64 -13.27 8.06
CA GLN A 16 15.45 -14.11 7.97
C GLN A 16 14.18 -13.27 8.00
N GLN A 17 14.12 -12.29 8.89
CA GLN A 17 12.98 -11.37 8.98
C GLN A 17 12.85 -10.56 7.69
N ARG A 18 13.94 -9.95 7.21
CA ARG A 18 13.96 -9.16 5.97
C ARG A 18 13.47 -9.99 4.78
N TYR A 19 13.94 -11.23 4.65
CA TYR A 19 13.47 -12.13 3.59
C TYR A 19 11.96 -12.40 3.69
N ARG A 20 11.45 -12.74 4.89
CA ARG A 20 10.04 -13.06 5.11
C ARG A 20 9.11 -11.86 4.94
N LYS A 21 9.50 -10.69 5.46
CA LYS A 21 8.78 -9.42 5.26
C LYS A 21 8.65 -9.11 3.77
N ARG A 22 9.73 -9.24 3.00
CA ARG A 22 9.69 -9.07 1.54
C ARG A 22 8.74 -10.04 0.82
N GLN A 23 8.55 -11.26 1.33
CA GLN A 23 7.57 -12.20 0.77
C GLN A 23 6.12 -11.76 1.01
N LEU A 24 5.84 -11.00 2.08
CA LEU A 24 4.52 -10.37 2.29
C LEU A 24 4.26 -9.25 1.29
N GLU A 25 5.31 -8.50 0.90
CA GLU A 25 5.22 -7.30 0.05
C GLU A 25 5.14 -7.62 -1.45
N HIS A 26 5.69 -8.76 -1.88
CA HIS A 26 5.84 -9.13 -3.29
C HIS A 26 4.56 -9.75 -3.89
N VAL A 27 3.46 -9.00 -3.91
CA VAL A 27 2.18 -9.44 -4.48
C VAL A 27 1.84 -8.73 -5.78
N SER A 28 2.75 -8.75 -6.75
CA SER A 28 2.51 -8.12 -8.05
C SER A 28 1.46 -8.86 -8.91
N HIS A 29 1.13 -10.13 -8.60
CA HIS A 29 0.16 -10.92 -9.38
C HIS A 29 -0.58 -12.02 -8.56
N ARG A 30 -0.42 -12.05 -7.24
CA ARG A 30 -1.07 -13.04 -6.37
C ARG A 30 -1.96 -12.32 -5.37
N ARG A 31 -2.95 -13.02 -4.81
CA ARG A 31 -3.69 -12.53 -3.64
C ARG A 31 -2.72 -12.49 -2.46
N SER A 32 -2.77 -11.46 -1.61
CA SER A 32 -1.92 -11.43 -0.44
C SER A 32 -2.32 -12.55 0.51
N VAL A 33 -1.33 -13.20 1.13
CA VAL A 33 -1.57 -14.17 2.21
C VAL A 33 -2.21 -13.52 3.44
N LEU A 34 -2.08 -12.20 3.59
CA LEU A 34 -2.76 -11.46 4.65
C LEU A 34 -4.25 -11.25 4.35
N ASP A 35 -4.67 -11.26 3.08
CA ASP A 35 -6.09 -11.13 2.70
C ASP A 35 -6.92 -12.38 3.02
N ASP A 36 -6.28 -13.48 3.43
CA ASP A 36 -6.93 -14.71 3.92
C ASP A 36 -7.09 -14.71 5.45
N ILE A 37 -6.54 -13.70 6.14
CA ILE A 37 -6.66 -13.51 7.58
C ILE A 37 -7.73 -12.44 7.85
N GLU A 38 -8.66 -12.70 8.76
CA GLU A 38 -9.67 -11.72 9.19
C GLU A 38 -8.98 -10.45 9.71
N ILE A 39 -9.49 -9.28 9.32
CA ILE A 39 -8.83 -8.01 9.63
C ILE A 39 -8.78 -7.75 11.14
N GLU A 40 -9.83 -8.13 11.86
CA GLU A 40 -9.92 -8.03 13.31
C GLU A 40 -8.83 -8.87 13.99
N ARG A 41 -8.44 -9.98 13.38
CA ARG A 41 -7.34 -10.82 13.88
C ARG A 41 -5.98 -10.19 13.64
N LEU A 42 -5.77 -9.56 12.47
CA LEU A 42 -4.55 -8.79 12.20
C LEU A 42 -4.40 -7.60 13.15
N ILE A 43 -5.51 -6.91 13.43
CA ILE A 43 -5.59 -5.81 14.41
C ILE A 43 -5.23 -6.33 15.81
N ALA A 44 -5.88 -7.39 16.27
CA ALA A 44 -5.64 -7.97 17.60
C ALA A 44 -4.18 -8.44 17.75
N TRP A 45 -3.63 -9.08 16.72
CA TRP A 45 -2.24 -9.52 16.73
C TRP A 45 -1.29 -8.31 16.77
N GLY A 46 -1.52 -7.28 15.95
CA GLY A 46 -0.72 -6.06 15.92
C GLY A 46 -0.74 -5.28 17.24
N GLN A 47 -1.88 -5.25 17.93
CA GLN A 47 -2.02 -4.64 19.27
C GLN A 47 -1.24 -5.39 20.36
N ALA A 48 -1.04 -6.70 20.18
CA ALA A 48 -0.28 -7.52 21.11
C ALA A 48 1.25 -7.39 20.92
N GLN A 49 1.71 -6.78 19.83
CA GLN A 49 3.15 -6.65 19.56
C GLN A 49 3.76 -5.44 20.28
N PRO A 50 4.98 -5.57 20.83
CA PRO A 50 5.68 -4.46 21.47
C PRO A 50 6.29 -3.47 20.46
N ASP A 51 6.57 -3.92 19.24
CA ASP A 51 7.17 -3.10 18.18
C ASP A 51 6.07 -2.48 17.30
N PRO A 52 5.90 -1.15 17.27
CA PRO A 52 4.89 -0.52 16.43
C PRO A 52 5.18 -0.66 14.92
N GLN A 53 6.42 -0.96 14.51
CA GLN A 53 6.76 -1.12 13.10
C GLN A 53 6.05 -2.31 12.43
N VAL A 54 5.52 -3.24 13.21
CA VAL A 54 4.74 -4.36 12.66
C VAL A 54 3.52 -3.87 11.87
N TRP A 55 2.93 -2.73 12.26
CA TRP A 55 1.76 -2.16 11.60
C TRP A 55 2.06 -1.72 10.18
N GLN A 56 3.22 -1.07 9.95
CA GLN A 56 3.65 -0.69 8.60
C GLN A 56 3.90 -1.92 7.71
N VAL A 57 4.55 -2.95 8.26
CA VAL A 57 4.85 -4.19 7.52
C VAL A 57 3.56 -4.92 7.13
N LEU A 58 2.61 -5.04 8.06
CA LEU A 58 1.30 -5.63 7.77
C LEU A 58 0.52 -4.79 6.75
N ALA A 59 0.52 -3.46 6.90
CA ALA A 59 -0.13 -2.55 5.97
C ALA A 59 0.40 -2.71 4.54
N ASN A 60 1.72 -2.82 4.38
CA ASN A 60 2.36 -3.06 3.07
C ASN A 60 2.00 -4.43 2.48
N GLY A 61 1.66 -5.41 3.32
CA GLY A 61 1.23 -6.73 2.87
C GLY A 61 -0.26 -6.85 2.54
N LEU A 62 -1.13 -5.91 2.89
CA LEU A 62 -2.58 -6.00 2.62
C LEU A 62 -2.92 -5.63 1.18
N SER A 63 -3.99 -6.17 0.59
CA SER A 63 -4.50 -5.64 -0.69
C SER A 63 -5.26 -4.32 -0.46
N VAL A 64 -4.56 -3.19 -0.60
CA VAL A 64 -5.07 -1.85 -0.26
C VAL A 64 -6.11 -1.36 -1.27
N PHE A 65 -5.83 -1.53 -2.55
CA PHE A 65 -6.64 -1.00 -3.65
C PHE A 65 -7.45 -2.12 -4.29
N THR A 66 -8.77 -2.05 -4.19
CA THR A 66 -9.70 -3.06 -4.73
C THR A 66 -10.52 -2.48 -5.89
N PRO A 67 -10.94 -3.28 -6.88
CA PRO A 67 -11.82 -2.81 -7.95
C PRO A 67 -13.12 -2.21 -7.39
N SER A 68 -13.53 -1.06 -7.92
CA SER A 68 -14.73 -0.34 -7.44
C SER A 68 -16.01 -0.66 -8.22
N GLY A 69 -15.99 -1.65 -9.11
CA GLY A 69 -17.11 -2.01 -9.99
C GLY A 69 -17.12 -1.26 -11.32
N ASP A 70 -16.59 -0.03 -11.36
CA ASP A 70 -16.22 0.67 -12.60
C ASP A 70 -14.91 0.11 -13.14
N SER A 71 -14.86 -0.19 -14.45
CA SER A 71 -13.80 -0.97 -15.10
C SER A 71 -12.38 -0.40 -14.99
N ASP A 72 -12.23 0.83 -14.50
CA ASP A 72 -10.93 1.49 -14.35
C ASP A 72 -10.69 2.15 -13.01
N ARG A 73 -11.60 2.04 -12.03
CA ARG A 73 -11.45 2.70 -10.74
C ARG A 73 -11.19 1.70 -9.62
N VAL A 74 -10.33 2.10 -8.70
CA VAL A 74 -10.07 1.38 -7.45
C VAL A 74 -10.62 2.16 -6.27
N ARG A 75 -10.94 1.44 -5.20
CA ARG A 75 -11.31 1.99 -3.89
C ARG A 75 -10.36 1.46 -2.82
N LEU A 76 -10.20 2.23 -1.76
CA LEU A 76 -9.56 1.74 -0.54
C LEU A 76 -10.42 0.62 0.06
N ALA A 77 -9.82 -0.51 0.39
CA ALA A 77 -10.54 -1.64 0.98
C ALA A 77 -11.07 -1.31 2.38
N ASP A 78 -12.29 -1.76 2.70
CA ASP A 78 -12.95 -1.43 3.98
C ASP A 78 -12.15 -1.97 5.18
N GLY A 79 -11.56 -3.17 5.06
CA GLY A 79 -10.66 -3.71 6.07
C GLY A 79 -9.38 -2.89 6.26
N CYS A 80 -8.87 -2.24 5.21
CA CYS A 80 -7.72 -1.33 5.34
C CYS A 80 -8.09 -0.06 6.13
N ILE A 81 -9.32 0.45 5.98
CA ILE A 81 -9.81 1.56 6.80
C ILE A 81 -9.88 1.15 8.27
N GLN A 82 -10.47 -0.01 8.58
CA GLN A 82 -10.54 -0.53 9.95
C GLN A 82 -9.16 -0.75 10.57
N PHE A 83 -8.21 -1.29 9.79
CA PHE A 83 -6.83 -1.49 10.23
C PHE A 83 -6.12 -0.17 10.54
N LEU A 84 -6.32 0.83 9.69
CA LEU A 84 -5.80 2.18 9.89
C LEU A 84 -6.37 2.84 11.15
N GLU A 85 -7.68 2.73 11.37
CA GLU A 85 -8.38 3.27 12.55
C GLU A 85 -7.91 2.64 13.86
N ALA A 86 -7.57 1.34 13.83
CA ALA A 86 -7.10 0.61 15.01
C ALA A 86 -5.60 0.81 15.31
N SER A 87 -4.84 1.38 14.37
CA SER A 87 -3.40 1.56 14.51
C SER A 87 -3.06 2.60 15.58
N PRO A 88 -2.04 2.37 16.42
CA PRO A 88 -1.53 3.39 17.33
C PRO A 88 -0.84 4.56 16.60
N ASN A 89 -0.41 4.35 15.35
CA ASN A 89 0.22 5.38 14.52
C ASN A 89 -0.31 5.29 13.06
N PRO A 90 -1.29 6.13 12.68
CA PRO A 90 -1.83 6.16 11.33
C PRO A 90 -0.81 6.45 10.23
N VAL A 91 0.26 7.19 10.55
CA VAL A 91 1.32 7.54 9.59
C VAL A 91 2.05 6.28 9.11
N ASP A 92 2.38 5.36 10.03
CA ASP A 92 3.11 4.13 9.70
C ASP A 92 2.29 3.21 8.78
N VAL A 93 0.99 3.10 9.03
CA VAL A 93 0.07 2.33 8.17
C VAL A 93 -0.06 2.97 6.80
N LEU A 94 -0.25 4.29 6.72
CA LEU A 94 -0.38 4.99 5.45
C LEU A 94 0.90 4.99 4.62
N ASN A 95 2.07 5.00 5.27
CA ASN A 95 3.34 4.77 4.60
C ASN A 95 3.41 3.36 4.01
N GLY A 96 2.92 2.35 4.73
CA GLY A 96 2.78 0.99 4.18
C GLY A 96 1.84 0.93 2.96
N TYR A 97 0.72 1.66 2.99
CA TYR A 97 -0.18 1.76 1.83
C TYR A 97 0.44 2.51 0.66
N ALA A 98 1.27 3.52 0.92
CA ALA A 98 1.94 4.31 -0.10
C ALA A 98 2.89 3.48 -0.98
N GLU A 99 3.51 2.43 -0.43
CA GLU A 99 4.35 1.50 -1.19
C GLU A 99 3.59 0.81 -2.33
N GLN A 100 2.26 0.65 -2.20
CA GLN A 100 1.41 0.04 -3.22
C GLN A 100 0.82 1.03 -4.23
N ILE A 101 1.03 2.34 -4.05
CA ILE A 101 0.62 3.35 -5.05
C ILE A 101 1.35 3.08 -6.36
N THR A 102 2.60 2.62 -6.26
CA THR A 102 3.45 2.36 -7.39
C THR A 102 3.48 0.86 -7.69
N PRO A 103 2.94 0.40 -8.83
CA PRO A 103 2.97 -1.02 -9.16
C PRO A 103 4.40 -1.50 -9.45
N ASN A 104 4.73 -2.71 -8.99
CA ASN A 104 5.99 -3.41 -9.29
C ASN A 104 6.00 -4.05 -10.70
N GLY A 105 4.83 -4.22 -11.30
CA GLY A 105 4.66 -4.66 -12.69
C GLY A 105 3.34 -4.13 -13.21
N TRP A 106 3.33 -3.58 -14.43
CA TRP A 106 2.15 -2.95 -15.01
C TRP A 106 2.16 -3.06 -16.53
N SER A 107 0.97 -2.90 -17.11
CA SER A 107 0.78 -2.61 -18.53
C SER A 107 0.11 -1.24 -18.67
N GLY A 108 0.37 -0.56 -19.79
CA GLY A 108 -0.10 0.82 -19.99
C GLY A 108 0.69 1.86 -19.17
N SER A 109 0.04 2.96 -18.81
CA SER A 109 0.66 4.06 -18.05
C SER A 109 0.73 3.74 -16.55
N ARG A 110 1.95 3.70 -16.02
CA ARG A 110 2.23 3.64 -14.58
C ARG A 110 1.71 4.87 -13.88
N ALA A 111 1.87 6.05 -14.48
CA ALA A 111 1.37 7.29 -13.90
C ALA A 111 -0.16 7.27 -13.75
N ASP A 112 -0.90 6.64 -14.68
CA ASP A 112 -2.36 6.47 -14.53
C ASP A 112 -2.73 5.49 -13.42
N ILE A 113 -1.95 4.42 -13.21
CA ILE A 113 -2.16 3.51 -12.07
C ILE A 113 -1.89 4.27 -10.76
N MET A 114 -0.76 4.97 -10.67
CA MET A 114 -0.40 5.78 -9.49
C MET A 114 -1.47 6.82 -9.18
N LYS A 115 -1.98 7.51 -10.20
CA LYS A 115 -3.06 8.48 -10.07
C LYS A 115 -4.30 7.86 -9.44
N ARG A 116 -4.75 6.71 -9.97
CA ARG A 116 -5.93 5.99 -9.50
C ARG A 116 -5.79 5.52 -8.06
N ASN A 117 -4.65 4.94 -7.71
CA ASN A 117 -4.36 4.50 -6.35
C ASN A 117 -4.31 5.69 -5.37
N THR A 118 -3.68 6.80 -5.78
CA THR A 118 -3.65 8.05 -5.00
C THR A 118 -5.05 8.63 -4.80
N ASP A 119 -5.89 8.62 -5.85
CA ASP A 119 -7.27 9.10 -5.78
C ASP A 119 -8.12 8.29 -4.80
N ALA A 120 -7.90 6.98 -4.69
CA ALA A 120 -8.62 6.13 -3.75
C ALA A 120 -8.35 6.47 -2.27
N LEU A 121 -7.16 7.01 -1.95
CA LEU A 121 -6.84 7.45 -0.58
C LEU A 121 -7.56 8.75 -0.19
N ARG A 122 -8.13 9.50 -1.14
CA ARG A 122 -8.76 10.80 -0.86
C ARG A 122 -9.96 10.72 0.08
N VAL A 123 -10.61 9.58 0.18
CA VAL A 123 -11.69 9.35 1.17
C VAL A 123 -11.23 9.64 2.60
N LEU A 124 -9.93 9.43 2.89
CA LEU A 124 -9.35 9.67 4.20
C LEU A 124 -9.16 11.16 4.52
N LEU A 125 -9.26 12.05 3.53
CA LEU A 125 -9.23 13.50 3.76
C LEU A 125 -10.51 14.00 4.44
N GLU A 126 -11.58 13.23 4.42
CA GLU A 126 -12.85 13.53 5.08
C GLU A 126 -13.01 12.79 6.42
N HIS A 127 -11.97 12.06 6.85
CA HIS A 127 -12.00 11.25 8.05
C HIS A 127 -12.06 12.10 9.32
N GLU A 128 -12.87 11.68 10.31
CA GLU A 128 -13.08 12.45 11.55
C GLU A 128 -11.84 12.51 12.45
N ASN A 129 -11.06 11.43 12.47
CA ASN A 129 -9.78 11.38 13.17
C ASN A 129 -8.74 12.29 12.48
N GLN A 130 -8.36 13.37 13.15
CA GLN A 130 -7.40 14.37 12.66
C GLN A 130 -6.02 13.78 12.33
N ALA A 131 -5.56 12.76 13.06
CA ALA A 131 -4.28 12.11 12.79
C ALA A 131 -4.31 11.36 11.45
N ILE A 132 -5.43 10.70 11.14
CA ILE A 132 -5.64 10.03 9.84
C ILE A 132 -5.74 11.07 8.71
N HIS A 133 -6.52 12.14 8.93
CA HIS A 133 -6.64 13.23 7.95
C HIS A 133 -5.28 13.81 7.56
N GLU A 134 -4.47 14.21 8.55
CA GLU A 134 -3.18 14.85 8.30
C GLU A 134 -2.18 13.88 7.66
N ALA A 135 -2.13 12.63 8.13
CA ALA A 135 -1.28 11.60 7.54
C ALA A 135 -1.67 11.33 6.07
N ALA A 136 -2.96 11.21 5.76
CA ALA A 136 -3.44 11.01 4.41
C ALA A 136 -3.10 12.21 3.51
N ARG A 137 -3.24 13.43 4.01
CA ARG A 137 -2.85 14.64 3.29
C ARG A 137 -1.38 14.64 2.89
N GLN A 138 -0.48 14.27 3.81
CA GLN A 138 0.96 14.20 3.56
C GLN A 138 1.30 13.14 2.50
N VAL A 139 0.77 11.92 2.67
CA VAL A 139 1.00 10.80 1.74
C VAL A 139 0.47 11.12 0.35
N ILE A 140 -0.73 11.70 0.23
CA ILE A 140 -1.32 12.10 -1.05
C ILE A 140 -0.46 13.17 -1.73
N ALA A 141 0.01 14.19 -1.00
CA ALA A 141 0.85 15.24 -1.57
C ALA A 141 2.18 14.67 -2.12
N GLN A 142 2.81 13.75 -1.39
CA GLN A 142 4.01 13.05 -1.83
C GLN A 142 3.75 12.18 -3.06
N ALA A 143 2.67 11.40 -3.05
CA ALA A 143 2.29 10.54 -4.16
C ALA A 143 2.03 11.33 -5.47
N ARG A 144 1.40 12.51 -5.38
CA ARG A 144 1.19 13.41 -6.53
C ARG A 144 2.49 13.94 -7.14
N THR A 145 3.48 14.20 -6.29
CA THR A 145 4.81 14.60 -6.75
C THR A 145 5.45 13.47 -7.57
N TRP A 146 5.37 12.24 -7.07
CA TRP A 146 5.87 11.06 -7.78
C TRP A 146 5.10 10.77 -9.08
N GLU A 147 3.77 10.88 -9.07
CA GLU A 147 2.92 10.74 -10.27
C GLU A 147 3.36 11.71 -11.37
N THR A 148 3.63 12.97 -11.01
CA THR A 148 4.05 14.00 -11.96
C THR A 148 5.40 13.67 -12.59
N HIS A 149 6.36 13.23 -11.79
CA HIS A 149 7.67 12.80 -12.30
C HIS A 149 7.56 11.57 -13.21
N GLU A 150 6.75 10.57 -12.84
CA GLU A 150 6.58 9.38 -13.65
C GLU A 150 5.92 9.72 -15.00
N ARG A 151 4.92 10.61 -15.01
CA ARG A 151 4.25 11.05 -16.24
C ARG A 151 5.20 11.78 -17.19
N ALA A 152 6.10 12.62 -16.66
CA ALA A 152 7.12 13.28 -17.47
C ALA A 152 8.07 12.24 -18.10
N ARG A 153 8.52 11.25 -17.31
CA ARG A 153 9.39 10.17 -17.78
C ARG A 153 8.72 9.32 -18.87
N GLU A 154 7.45 8.98 -18.72
CA GLU A 154 6.70 8.22 -19.74
C GLU A 154 6.63 8.98 -21.06
N LYS A 155 6.31 10.29 -21.00
CA LYS A 155 6.25 11.16 -22.17
C LYS A 155 7.61 11.24 -22.89
N GLU A 156 8.70 11.46 -22.16
CA GLU A 156 10.05 11.50 -22.73
C GLU A 156 10.43 10.19 -23.43
N ALA A 157 10.05 9.05 -22.84
CA ALA A 157 10.32 7.73 -23.40
C ALA A 157 9.54 7.48 -24.70
N ASP A 158 8.29 7.94 -24.77
CA ASP A 158 7.47 7.80 -25.98
C ASP A 158 7.95 8.72 -27.10
N GLU A 159 8.29 9.99 -26.80
CA GLU A 159 8.90 10.91 -27.77
C GLU A 159 10.27 10.42 -28.27
N ALA A 160 11.05 9.71 -27.44
CA ALA A 160 12.31 9.10 -27.85
C ALA A 160 12.10 7.91 -28.80
N LYS A 161 11.07 7.08 -28.54
CA LYS A 161 10.71 5.97 -29.45
C LYS A 161 10.27 6.51 -30.80
N GLU A 162 9.36 7.49 -30.84
CA GLU A 162 8.86 8.06 -32.10
C GLU A 162 9.99 8.56 -33.01
N ARG A 163 10.97 9.27 -32.43
CA ARG A 163 12.17 9.76 -33.15
C ARG A 163 13.12 8.67 -33.64
N SER A 164 13.04 7.45 -33.10
CA SER A 164 13.88 6.32 -33.51
C SER A 164 13.27 5.48 -34.65
N PHE A 165 11.99 5.73 -34.98
CA PHE A 165 11.28 5.07 -36.06
C PHE A 165 11.14 5.93 -37.34
N GLU A 166 11.57 7.19 -37.30
CA GLU A 166 11.82 8.06 -38.47
C GLU A 166 13.25 7.93 -38.98
#